data_AF-A0A6B0CUI4-F1
#
_entry.id   AF-A0A6B0CUI4-F1
#
_cell.length_a   1.000
_cell.length_b   1.000
_cell.length_c   1.000
_cell.angle_alpha   90.00
_cell.angle_beta   90.00
_cell.angle_gamma   90.00
#
_symmetry.space_group_name_H-M   'P 1'
#
loop_
_entity.id
_entity.type
_entity.pdbx_description
1 polymer ?
#
loop_
_entity_poly.entity_id
_entity_poly.type
_entity_poly.pdbx_seq_one_letter_code
_entity_poly.pdbx_strand_id
1 'polypeptide(L)' 'MKHQFSRNELAIGQQGLDLLKQQTVVILGVGGVGSFAAEALARTNIGHIILIDKDDVDITNV' A
#
# COMPACT_ATOMS: atom_id res chain seq x y z
N MET A 1 20.87 3.15 10.36
CA MET A 1 19.78 3.95 10.97
C MET A 1 18.47 3.20 10.75
N LYS A 2 17.59 3.12 11.75
CA LYS A 2 16.25 2.54 11.54
C LYS A 2 15.39 3.54 10.75
N HIS A 3 14.74 3.09 9.69
CA HIS A 3 13.77 3.85 8.91
C HIS A 3 12.42 3.10 8.89
N GLN A 4 11.37 3.75 8.38
CA GLN A 4 9.99 3.24 8.46
C GLN A 4 9.80 1.84 7.84
N PHE A 5 10.64 1.44 6.88
CA PHE A 5 10.54 0.15 6.17
C PHE A 5 11.64 -0.86 6.52
N SER A 6 12.42 -0.63 7.58
CA SER A 6 13.54 -1.52 7.92
C SER A 6 13.13 -2.98 8.19
N ARG A 7 11.87 -3.24 8.56
CA ARG A 7 11.37 -4.63 8.71
C ARG A 7 11.11 -5.32 7.37
N ASN A 8 10.63 -4.57 6.37
CA ASN A 8 10.47 -5.08 5.02
C ASN A 8 11.85 -5.34 4.39
N GLU A 9 12.84 -4.45 4.63
CA GLU A 9 14.22 -4.66 4.17
C GLU A 9 14.81 -5.99 4.64
N LEU A 10 14.53 -6.41 5.89
CA LEU A 10 14.98 -7.70 6.40
C LEU A 10 14.39 -8.90 5.64
N ALA A 11 13.21 -8.74 5.04
CA ALA A 11 12.51 -9.81 4.33
C ALA A 11 12.82 -9.85 2.82
N ILE A 12 12.92 -8.68 2.17
CA ILE A 12 13.07 -8.58 0.70
C ILE A 12 14.37 -7.90 0.26
N GLY A 13 15.22 -7.50 1.21
CA GLY A 13 16.47 -6.80 0.95
C GLY A 13 16.29 -5.35 0.49
N GLN A 14 17.40 -4.60 0.47
CA GLN A 14 17.43 -3.23 -0.03
C GLN A 14 17.00 -3.15 -1.50
N GLN A 15 17.42 -4.11 -2.33
CA GLN A 15 17.02 -4.17 -3.75
C GLN A 15 15.50 -4.32 -3.91
N GLY A 16 14.85 -5.13 -3.07
CA GLY A 16 13.39 -5.27 -3.07
C GLY A 16 12.69 -3.97 -2.68
N LEU A 17 13.21 -3.27 -1.66
CA LEU A 17 12.68 -1.95 -1.29
C LEU A 17 12.81 -0.93 -2.42
N ASP A 18 13.96 -0.88 -3.08
CA ASP A 18 14.19 0.05 -4.19
C ASP A 18 13.28 -0.26 -5.37
N LEU A 19 13.07 -1.54 -5.68
CA LEU A 19 12.14 -1.98 -6.70
C LEU A 19 10.71 -1.53 -6.40
N LEU A 20 10.21 -1.82 -5.20
CA LEU A 20 8.85 -1.45 -4.77
C LEU A 20 8.64 0.08 -4.80
N LYS A 21 9.65 0.85 -4.42
CA LYS A 21 9.62 2.31 -4.44
C LYS A 21 9.41 2.88 -5.85
N GLN A 22 9.82 2.17 -6.89
CA GLN A 22 9.60 2.59 -8.28
C GLN A 22 8.26 2.10 -8.86
N GLN A 23 7.52 1.26 -8.14
CA GLN A 23 6.24 0.74 -8.63
C GLN A 23 5.10 1.73 -8.39
N THR A 24 4.14 1.69 -9.30
CA THR A 24 2.81 2.31 -9.15
C THR A 24 1.76 1.21 -9.14
N VAL A 25 0.86 1.22 -8.16
CA VAL A 25 -0.24 0.25 -8.07
C VAL A 25 -1.57 0.99 -8.12
N VAL A 26 -2.50 0.50 -8.94
CA VAL A 26 -3.87 1.00 -9.02
C VAL A 26 -4.80 0.04 -8.28
N ILE A 27 -5.66 0.57 -7.42
CA ILE A 27 -6.72 -0.18 -6.75
C ILE A 27 -8.06 0.38 -7.20
N LEU A 28 -8.89 -0.47 -7.78
CA LEU A 28 -10.25 -0.16 -8.20
C LEU A 28 -11.22 -0.67 -7.13
N GLY A 29 -11.83 0.25 -6.39
CA GLY A 29 -12.67 -0.03 -5.24
C GLY A 29 -11.87 -0.13 -3.93
N VAL A 30 -12.27 0.65 -2.94
CA VAL A 30 -11.67 0.82 -1.60
C VAL A 30 -12.68 0.44 -0.51
N GLY A 31 -13.49 -0.60 -0.78
CA GLY A 31 -14.35 -1.23 0.20
C GLY A 31 -13.61 -2.21 1.11
N GLY A 32 -14.31 -3.19 1.69
CA GLY A 32 -13.76 -4.11 2.71
C GLY A 32 -12.57 -4.99 2.31
N VAL A 33 -12.14 -4.99 1.05
CA VAL A 33 -10.89 -5.64 0.60
C VAL A 33 -9.88 -4.61 0.12
N GLY A 34 -10.31 -3.69 -0.74
CA GLY A 34 -9.45 -2.68 -1.33
C GLY A 34 -8.83 -1.74 -0.31
N SER A 35 -9.53 -1.42 0.78
CA SER A 35 -9.01 -0.58 1.87
C SER A 35 -7.81 -1.23 2.57
N PHE A 36 -7.91 -2.52 2.91
CA PHE A 36 -6.81 -3.28 3.52
C PHE A 36 -5.66 -3.50 2.54
N ALA A 37 -5.95 -3.73 1.25
CA ALA A 37 -4.93 -3.82 0.22
C ALA A 37 -4.16 -2.50 0.08
N ALA A 38 -4.87 -1.36 0.06
CA ALA A 38 -4.28 -0.03 0.01
C ALA A 38 -3.35 0.21 1.22
N GLU A 39 -3.83 -0.14 2.42
CA GLU A 39 -3.05 -0.01 3.64
C GLU A 39 -1.78 -0.88 3.60
N ALA A 40 -1.90 -2.16 3.21
CA ALA A 40 -0.77 -3.06 3.11
C ALA A 40 0.29 -2.56 2.10
N LEU A 41 -0.15 -2.04 0.95
CA LEU A 41 0.75 -1.47 -0.06
C LEU A 41 1.45 -0.21 0.45
N ALA A 42 0.74 0.68 1.15
CA ALA A 42 1.34 1.87 1.75
C ALA A 42 2.42 1.52 2.79
N ARG A 43 2.24 0.40 3.50
CA ARG A 43 3.19 -0.11 4.51
C ARG A 43 4.38 -0.86 3.93
N THR A 44 4.42 -1.11 2.62
CA THR A 44 5.46 -1.95 1.96
C THR A 44 6.40 -1.18 1.03
N ASN A 45 6.45 0.16 1.12
CA ASN A 45 7.32 1.03 0.32
C ASN A 45 6.96 1.07 -1.18
N ILE A 46 5.69 0.85 -1.54
CA ILE A 46 5.21 1.19 -2.88
C ILE A 46 5.30 2.70 -3.08
N GLY A 47 5.88 3.14 -4.21
CA GLY A 47 6.12 4.56 -4.48
C GLY A 47 4.86 5.37 -4.70
N HIS A 48 3.93 4.81 -5.49
CA HIS A 48 2.67 5.47 -5.82
C HIS A 48 1.50 4.48 -5.76
N ILE A 49 0.43 4.89 -5.08
CA ILE A 49 -0.82 4.13 -5.01
C ILE A 49 -1.93 5.03 -5.56
N ILE A 50 -2.64 4.56 -6.57
CA ILE A 50 -3.76 5.27 -7.18
C ILE A 50 -5.03 4.53 -6.75
N LEU A 51 -5.89 5.23 -6.02
CA LEU A 51 -7.18 4.71 -5.58
C LEU A 51 -8.26 5.28 -6.48
N ILE A 52 -9.09 4.41 -7.05
CA ILE A 52 -10.25 4.80 -7.84
C ILE A 52 -11.46 4.16 -7.19
N ASP A 53 -12.28 5.00 -6.55
CA ASP A 53 -13.56 4.63 -6.00
C ASP A 53 -14.58 5.73 -6.28
N LYS A 54 -15.84 5.33 -6.49
CA LYS A 54 -16.96 6.24 -6.69
C LYS A 54 -17.78 6.41 -5.41
N ASP A 55 -17.71 5.46 -4.49
CA ASP A 55 -18.58 5.43 -3.32
C ASP A 55 -18.07 6.35 -2.21
N ASP A 56 -19.01 6.81 -1.38
CA ASP A 56 -18.73 7.53 -0.14
C ASP A 56 -18.64 6.55 1.03
N VAL A 57 -17.94 6.94 2.10
CA VAL A 57 -17.91 6.15 3.34
C VAL A 57 -19.29 6.19 4.00
N ASP A 58 -19.84 5.02 4.30
CA ASP A 58 -21.11 4.85 4.99
C ASP A 58 -20.93 4.19 6.36
N ILE A 59 -21.85 4.46 7.29
CA ILE A 59 -21.82 3.87 8.63
C ILE A 59 -21.90 2.34 8.62
N THR A 60 -22.52 1.75 7.59
CA THR A 60 -22.64 0.30 7.41
C THR A 60 -21.34 -0.36 6.95
N ASN A 61 -20.28 0.40 6.68
CA ASN A 61 -18.96 -0.14 6.37
C ASN A 61 -18.14 -0.53 7.63
N VAL A 62 -18.63 -0.21 8.83
CA VAL A 62 -17.99 -0.53 10.12
C VAL A 62 -18.37 -1.94 10.59
#